data_AF-A0A7K1CAC3-F1
#
_entry.id   AF-A0A7K1CAC3-F1
#
_cell.length_a   1.000
_cell.length_b   1.000
_cell.length_c   1.000
_cell.angle_alpha   90.00
_cell.angle_beta   90.00
_cell.angle_gamma   90.00
#
_symmetry.space_group_name_H-M   'P 1'
#
loop_
_entity.id
_entity.type
_entity.pdbx_description
1 polymer ?
#
loop_
_entity_poly.entity_id
_entity_poly.type
_entity_poly.pdbx_seq_one_letter_code
_entity_poly.pdbx_strand_id
1 'polypeptide(L)' 'MSATSTIVAIDGPAGAGKSTIARALARRLGFEYLDTGAMYRAVTQAAIDRGVPLDDA' A
#
# COMPACT_ATOMS: atom_id res chain seq x y z
N MET A 1 -29.38 3.78 -3.96
CA MET A 1 -28.67 2.55 -4.38
C MET A 1 -27.24 2.66 -3.88
N SER A 2 -26.82 1.79 -2.97
CA SER A 2 -25.41 1.73 -2.56
C SER A 2 -24.64 1.05 -3.69
N ALA A 3 -23.87 1.82 -4.46
CA ALA A 3 -22.99 1.24 -5.47
C ALA A 3 -21.86 0.50 -4.74
N THR A 4 -21.79 -0.81 -4.88
CA THR A 4 -20.65 -1.60 -4.39
C THR A 4 -19.39 -1.19 -5.16
N SER A 5 -18.44 -0.57 -4.48
CA SER A 5 -17.13 -0.26 -5.04
C SER A 5 -16.35 -1.57 -5.26
N THR A 6 -15.79 -1.76 -6.46
CA THR A 6 -14.93 -2.91 -6.76
C THR A 6 -13.54 -2.69 -6.20
N ILE A 7 -13.02 -3.67 -5.46
CA ILE A 7 -11.67 -3.65 -4.86
C ILE A 7 -10.85 -4.81 -5.44
N VAL A 8 -9.61 -4.53 -5.83
CA VAL A 8 -8.67 -5.54 -6.35
C VAL A 8 -7.41 -5.54 -5.49
N ALA A 9 -7.13 -6.68 -4.84
CA ALA A 9 -5.88 -6.92 -4.12
C ALA A 9 -4.82 -7.53 -5.04
N ILE A 10 -3.56 -7.09 -4.91
CA ILE A 10 -2.43 -7.57 -5.72
C ILE A 10 -1.28 -7.94 -4.78
N ASP A 11 -1.09 -9.24 -4.57
CA ASP A 11 -0.09 -9.80 -3.64
C ASP A 11 1.03 -10.56 -4.36
N GLY A 12 2.15 -10.76 -3.66
CA GLY A 12 3.33 -11.46 -4.17
C GLY A 12 4.63 -10.98 -3.51
N PRO A 13 5.78 -11.65 -3.73
CA PRO A 13 7.03 -11.36 -3.05
C PRO A 13 7.60 -9.97 -3.39
N ALA A 14 8.53 -9.48 -2.55
CA ALA A 14 9.28 -8.26 -2.84
C ALA A 14 10.01 -8.39 -4.20
N GLY A 15 10.07 -7.30 -4.97
CA GLY A 15 10.71 -7.29 -6.29
C GLY A 15 9.87 -7.84 -7.45
N ALA A 16 8.70 -8.43 -7.22
CA ALA A 16 7.85 -9.02 -8.29
C ALA A 16 7.15 -8.00 -9.23
N GLY A 17 7.43 -6.69 -9.10
CA GLY A 17 6.83 -5.65 -9.95
C GLY A 17 5.38 -5.28 -9.63
N LYS A 18 4.85 -5.68 -8.46
CA LYS A 18 3.45 -5.43 -8.04
C LYS A 18 3.03 -3.97 -8.13
N SER A 19 3.80 -3.04 -7.53
CA SER A 19 3.46 -1.61 -7.56
C SER A 19 3.42 -1.04 -8.98
N THR A 20 4.27 -1.57 -9.89
CA THR A 20 4.29 -1.17 -11.30
C THR A 20 3.01 -1.61 -12.02
N ILE A 21 2.64 -2.90 -11.88
CA ILE A 21 1.45 -3.46 -12.52
C ILE A 21 0.17 -2.88 -11.91
N ALA A 22 0.08 -2.80 -10.58
CA ALA A 22 -1.06 -2.25 -9.87
C ALA A 22 -1.36 -0.80 -10.29
N ARG A 23 -0.32 0.04 -10.40
CA ARG A 23 -0.47 1.43 -10.84
C ARG A 23 -0.87 1.52 -12.32
N ALA A 24 -0.35 0.64 -13.17
CA ALA A 24 -0.74 0.59 -14.58
C ALA A 24 -2.19 0.14 -14.76
N LEU A 25 -2.61 -0.89 -14.02
CA LEU A 25 -3.98 -1.41 -14.00
C LEU A 25 -4.96 -0.34 -13.52
N ALA A 26 -4.65 0.32 -12.40
CA ALA A 26 -5.50 1.34 -11.82
C ALA A 26 -5.75 2.51 -12.80
N ARG A 27 -4.71 3.03 -13.45
CA ARG A 27 -4.85 4.05 -14.50
C ARG A 27 -5.70 3.59 -15.67
N ARG A 28 -5.54 2.33 -16.11
CA ARG A 28 -6.24 1.79 -17.28
C ARG A 28 -7.72 1.51 -17.00
N LEU A 29 -8.06 1.17 -15.76
CA LEU A 29 -9.43 0.85 -15.35
C LEU A 29 -10.15 1.99 -14.62
N GLY A 30 -9.47 3.11 -14.34
CA GLY A 30 -10.04 4.22 -13.59
C GLY A 30 -10.19 3.94 -12.09
N PHE A 31 -9.36 3.06 -11.53
CA PHE A 31 -9.36 2.75 -10.10
C PHE A 31 -8.42 3.72 -9.37
N GLU A 32 -8.72 3.96 -8.09
CA GLU A 32 -7.73 4.50 -7.16
C GLU A 32 -6.64 3.46 -6.90
N TYR A 33 -5.42 3.93 -6.64
CA TYR A 33 -4.26 3.09 -6.36
C TYR A 33 -3.78 3.32 -4.92
N LEU A 34 -3.69 2.22 -4.15
CA LEU A 34 -3.19 2.21 -2.77
C LEU A 34 -1.94 1.32 -2.67
N ASP A 35 -0.82 1.88 -2.20
CA ASP A 35 0.43 1.14 -1.92
C ASP A 35 0.56 0.87 -0.43
N THR A 36 0.15 -0.32 0.01
CA THR A 36 0.24 -0.73 1.42
C THR A 36 1.68 -0.75 1.93
N GLY A 37 2.66 -1.08 1.08
CA GLY A 37 4.07 -1.04 1.44
C GLY A 37 4.55 0.39 1.75
N ALA A 38 4.08 1.37 1.00
CA ALA A 38 4.36 2.79 1.29
C ALA A 38 3.68 3.24 2.58
N MET A 39 2.45 2.77 2.86
CA MET A 39 1.76 3.06 4.12
C MET A 39 2.54 2.55 5.33
N TYR A 40 2.98 1.29 5.33
CA TYR A 40 3.77 0.74 6.43
C TYR A 40 5.08 1.50 6.62
N ARG A 41 5.80 1.84 5.54
CA ARG A 41 7.02 2.66 5.64
C ARG A 41 6.75 4.05 6.21
N ALA A 42 5.65 4.69 5.84
CA ALA A 42 5.28 6.00 6.39
C ALA A 42 4.99 5.92 7.89
N VAL A 43 4.28 4.88 8.34
CA VAL A 43 4.05 4.63 9.77
C VAL A 43 5.36 4.37 10.51
N THR A 44 6.25 3.54 9.94
CA THR A 44 7.58 3.28 10.51
C THR A 44 8.39 4.58 10.64
N GLN A 45 8.40 5.43 9.60
CA GLN A 45 9.10 6.71 9.66
C GLN A 45 8.53 7.60 10.78
N ALA A 46 7.21 7.69 10.89
CA ALA A 46 6.57 8.48 11.95
C ALA A 46 6.87 7.95 13.36
N ALA A 47 7.09 6.65 13.53
CA ALA A 47 7.52 6.06 14.80
C ALA A 47 8.98 6.43 15.13
N ILE A 48 9.87 6.33 14.14
CA ILE A 48 11.28 6.73 14.25
C ILE A 48 11.38 8.21 14.62
N ASP A 49 10.67 9.09 13.92
CA ASP A 49 10.69 10.54 14.16
C ASP A 49 10.20 10.92 15.56
N ARG A 50 9.32 10.09 16.14
CA ARG A 50 8.77 10.27 17.50
C ARG A 50 9.60 9.58 18.59
N GLY A 51 10.68 8.88 18.22
CA GLY A 51 11.49 8.13 19.17
C GLY A 51 10.70 7.01 19.87
N VAL A 52 9.72 6.42 19.19
CA VAL A 52 9.00 5.25 19.72
C VAL A 52 10.00 4.10 19.89
N PRO A 53 10.00 3.39 21.03
CA PRO A 53 10.82 2.18 21.20
C PRO A 53 10.59 1.21 20.05
N LEU A 54 11.68 0.69 19.49
CA LEU A 54 11.64 -0.24 18.34
C LEU A 54 11.66 -1.71 18.80
N ASP A 55 11.89 -1.90 20.08
CA ASP A 55 11.86 -3.16 20.80
C ASP A 55 10.63 -3.24 21.70
N ASP A 56 10.20 -4.46 21.99
CA ASP A 56 9.08 -4.76 22.88
C ASP A 56 9.52 -4.86 24.36
N ALA A 57 10.67 -4.27 24.70
CA ALA A 57 11.33 -4.42 26.02
C ALA A 57 10.60 -3.72 27.17
#